data_AF-A0A3D5EP92-F1
#
_entry.id   AF-A0A3D5EP92-F1
#
_cell.length_a   1.000
_cell.length_b   1.000
_cell.length_c   1.000
_cell.angle_alpha   90.00
_cell.angle_beta   90.00
_cell.angle_gamma   90.00
#
_symmetry.space_group_name_H-M   'P 1'
#
loop_
_entity.id
_entity.type
_entity.pdbx_description
1 polymer ?
#
loop_
_entity_poly.entity_id
_entity_poly.type
_entity_poly.pdbx_seq_one_letter_code
_entity_poly.pdbx_strand_id
1 'polypeptide(L)' 'QIPPNYGPRYTKLFTDSFETIANETNSELMPFFMIDIAGRPELMQNDNLHPNADAQPLIRDFMYKTINDWLD' A
#
# COMPACT_ATOMS: atom_id res chain seq x y z
N GLN A 1 -0.54 1.12 -5.69
CA GLN A 1 -0.62 2.47 -6.30
C GLN A 1 -2.07 2.92 -6.30
N ILE A 2 -2.33 4.22 -6.35
CA ILE A 2 -3.70 4.73 -6.49
C ILE A 2 -4.27 4.39 -7.87
N PRO A 3 -5.60 4.23 -8.01
CA PRO A 3 -6.23 4.05 -9.32
C PRO A 3 -5.89 5.22 -10.26
N PRO A 4 -5.79 5.01 -11.59
CA PRO A 4 -5.42 6.04 -12.55
C PRO A 4 -6.59 6.98 -12.91
N ASN A 5 -7.50 7.26 -11.97
CA ASN A 5 -8.69 8.10 -12.18
C ASN A 5 -8.37 9.58 -12.53
N TYR A 6 -7.18 10.06 -12.19
CA TYR A 6 -6.63 11.36 -12.61
C TYR A 6 -5.52 11.25 -13.68
N GLY A 7 -5.39 10.08 -14.30
CA GLY A 7 -4.39 9.78 -15.31
C GLY A 7 -3.04 9.30 -14.75
N PRO A 8 -2.20 8.68 -15.60
CA PRO A 8 -0.95 8.05 -15.18
C PRO A 8 0.08 9.06 -14.67
N ARG A 9 0.09 10.29 -15.23
CA ARG A 9 0.98 11.37 -14.76
C ARG A 9 0.71 11.72 -13.29
N TYR A 10 -0.56 11.86 -12.92
CA TYR A 10 -0.92 12.16 -11.54
C TYR A 10 -0.59 11.00 -10.60
N THR A 11 -0.88 9.76 -11.01
CA THR A 11 -0.56 8.56 -10.22
C THR A 11 0.93 8.45 -9.90
N LYS A 12 1.78 8.76 -10.89
CA LYS A 12 3.23 8.82 -10.71
C LYS A 12 3.63 9.94 -9.74
N LEU A 13 3.18 11.17 -9.96
CA LEU A 13 3.50 12.30 -9.07
C LEU A 13 3.06 12.04 -7.62
N PHE A 14 1.88 11.44 -7.43
CA PHE A 14 1.39 11.06 -6.11
C PHE A 14 2.31 10.03 -5.45
N THR A 15 2.65 8.96 -6.16
CA THR A 15 3.50 7.88 -5.61
C THR A 15 4.91 8.38 -5.30
N ASP A 16 5.53 9.11 -6.24
CA ASP A 16 6.88 9.68 -6.10
C ASP A 16 6.99 10.67 -4.92
N SER A 17 5.88 11.30 -4.50
CA SER A 17 5.88 12.24 -3.38
C SER A 17 6.21 11.58 -2.04
N PHE A 18 5.81 10.33 -1.83
CA PHE A 18 6.15 9.58 -0.61
C PHE A 18 7.64 9.25 -0.55
N GLU A 19 8.24 8.87 -1.68
CA GLU A 19 9.68 8.61 -1.79
C GLU A 19 10.50 9.88 -1.57
N THR A 20 10.07 11.01 -2.14
CA THR A 20 10.68 12.32 -1.90
C THR A 20 10.71 12.65 -0.39
N ILE A 21 9.55 12.57 0.29
CA ILE A 21 9.45 12.92 1.71
C ILE A 21 10.25 11.96 2.59
N ALA A 22 10.22 10.66 2.29
CA ALA A 22 10.97 9.66 3.05
C ALA A 22 12.48 9.96 3.02
N ASN A 23 13.01 10.27 1.83
CA ASN A 23 14.42 10.66 1.67
C ASN A 23 14.75 11.99 2.37
N GLU A 24 13.89 13.00 2.28
CA GLU A 24 14.11 14.32 2.90
C GLU A 24 14.09 14.27 4.44
N THR A 25 13.31 13.35 5.01
CA THR A 25 13.11 13.25 6.46
C THR A 25 13.87 12.10 7.11
N ASN A 26 14.60 11.31 6.30
CA ASN A 26 15.22 10.06 6.74
C ASN A 26 14.21 9.11 7.42
N SER A 27 13.00 9.05 6.86
CA SER A 27 11.95 8.13 7.31
C SER A 27 12.02 6.83 6.50
N GLU A 28 11.74 5.70 7.14
CA GLU A 28 11.57 4.44 6.42
C GLU A 28 10.31 4.45 5.55
N LEU A 29 10.43 4.06 4.29
CA LEU A 29 9.31 3.98 3.36
C LEU A 29 8.84 2.52 3.21
N MET A 30 7.74 2.19 3.89
CA MET A 30 7.16 0.85 3.80
C MET A 30 6.53 0.56 2.42
N PRO A 31 6.69 -0.66 1.88
CA PRO A 31 5.99 -1.07 0.67
C PRO A 31 4.46 -1.08 0.88
N PHE A 32 3.71 -0.93 -0.21
CA PHE A 32 2.25 -0.80 -0.15
C PHE A 32 1.54 -2.16 -0.03
N PHE A 33 1.01 -2.49 1.14
CA PHE A 33 0.37 -3.79 1.45
C PHE A 33 -0.80 -4.16 0.53
N MET A 34 -1.49 -3.18 -0.06
CA MET A 34 -2.64 -3.45 -0.94
C MET A 34 -2.25 -4.02 -2.30
N ILE A 35 -0.97 -4.06 -2.69
CA ILE A 35 -0.52 -4.61 -3.98
C ILE A 35 -1.00 -6.05 -4.15
N ASP A 36 -0.94 -6.86 -3.10
CA ASP A 36 -1.34 -8.27 -3.12
C ASP A 36 -2.83 -8.50 -2.79
N ILE A 37 -3.58 -7.42 -2.50
CA ILE A 37 -4.97 -7.47 -2.03
C ILE A 37 -5.95 -6.88 -3.06
N ALA A 38 -5.67 -5.71 -3.61
CA ALA A 38 -6.63 -4.94 -4.41
C ALA A 38 -7.10 -5.65 -5.69
N GLY A 39 -6.30 -6.58 -6.22
CA GLY A 39 -6.65 -7.37 -7.41
C GLY A 39 -7.48 -8.64 -7.13
N ARG A 40 -7.84 -8.89 -5.87
CA ARG A 40 -8.50 -10.11 -5.40
C ARG A 40 -9.91 -9.79 -4.88
N PRO A 41 -10.96 -9.90 -5.71
CA PRO A 41 -12.32 -9.50 -5.33
C PRO A 41 -12.83 -10.16 -4.07
N GLU A 42 -12.42 -11.41 -3.80
CA GLU A 42 -12.77 -12.15 -2.59
C GLU A 42 -12.19 -11.55 -1.31
N LEU A 43 -11.20 -10.67 -1.43
CA LEU A 43 -10.55 -9.96 -0.31
C LEU A 43 -11.02 -8.50 -0.19
N MET A 44 -11.94 -8.04 -1.03
CA MET A 44 -12.43 -6.67 -1.06
C MET A 44 -13.87 -6.59 -0.52
N GLN A 45 -14.24 -5.41 0.00
CA GLN A 45 -15.61 -5.07 0.32
C GLN A 45 -16.39 -4.72 -0.96
N ASN A 46 -17.72 -4.61 -0.84
CA ASN A 46 -18.60 -4.32 -1.97
C ASN A 46 -18.30 -3.00 -2.71
N ASP A 47 -17.55 -2.08 -2.10
CA ASP A 47 -17.13 -0.83 -2.71
C ASP A 47 -15.89 -0.95 -3.61
N ASN A 48 -15.22 -2.11 -3.61
CA ASN A 48 -13.95 -2.34 -4.31
C ASN A 48 -12.80 -1.39 -3.91
N LEU A 49 -12.92 -0.72 -2.77
CA LEU A 49 -11.91 0.20 -2.24
C LEU A 49 -11.27 -0.33 -0.97
N HIS A 50 -12.06 -0.95 -0.09
CA HIS A 50 -11.58 -1.41 1.20
C HIS A 50 -11.37 -2.92 1.24
N PRO A 51 -10.30 -3.42 1.87
CA PRO A 51 -10.15 -4.84 2.15
C PRO A 51 -11.24 -5.31 3.13
N ASN A 52 -11.72 -6.54 2.96
CA ASN A 52 -12.69 -7.16 3.86
C ASN A 52 -11.99 -7.89 5.03
N ALA A 53 -12.75 -8.64 5.82
CA ALA A 53 -12.23 -9.37 6.98
C ALA A 53 -11.24 -10.48 6.59
N ASP A 54 -11.45 -11.15 5.46
CA ASP A 54 -10.62 -12.26 4.99
C ASP A 54 -9.23 -11.79 4.53
N ALA A 55 -9.10 -10.50 4.17
CA ALA A 55 -7.82 -9.88 3.84
C ALA A 55 -6.93 -9.61 5.08
N GLN A 56 -7.54 -9.47 6.27
CA GLN A 56 -6.83 -8.96 7.45
C GLN A 56 -5.66 -9.86 7.92
N PRO A 57 -5.76 -11.20 7.89
CA PRO A 57 -4.61 -12.07 8.21
C PRO A 57 -3.43 -11.87 7.25
N LEU A 58 -3.68 -11.63 5.96
CA LEU A 58 -2.64 -11.37 4.96
C LEU A 58 -1.98 -10.02 5.22
N ILE A 59 -2.77 -9.00 5.53
CA ILE A 59 -2.27 -7.67 5.91
C ILE A 59 -1.43 -7.77 7.18
N ARG A 60 -1.90 -8.51 8.20
CA ARG A 60 -1.14 -8.76 9.44
C ARG A 60 0.23 -9.35 9.13
N ASP A 61 0.31 -10.41 8.33
CA ASP A 61 1.57 -11.10 8.06
C ASP A 61 2.53 -10.23 7.23
N PHE A 62 2.01 -9.49 6.25
CA PHE A 62 2.76 -8.48 5.49
C PHE A 62 3.33 -7.39 6.41
N MET A 63 2.49 -6.81 7.27
CA MET A 63 2.89 -5.73 8.18
C MET A 63 3.85 -6.23 9.25
N TYR A 64 3.64 -7.44 9.78
CA TYR A 64 4.56 -8.05 10.75
C TYR A 64 5.97 -8.17 10.16
N LYS A 65 6.10 -8.71 8.93
CA LYS A 65 7.39 -8.78 8.24
C LYS A 65 7.99 -7.38 8.05
N THR A 66 7.22 -6.46 7.48
CA THR A 66 7.70 -5.11 7.12
C THR A 66 8.11 -4.28 8.35
N ILE A 67 7.39 -4.42 9.47
CA ILE A 67 7.73 -3.72 10.72
C ILE A 67 9.00 -4.31 11.35
N ASN A 68 9.18 -5.63 11.33
CA ASN A 68 10.42 -6.22 11.84
C ASN A 68 11.63 -5.82 10.96
N ASP A 69 11.49 -5.90 9.63
CA ASP A 69 12.54 -5.45 8.70
C ASP A 69 12.96 -3.99 8.91
N TRP A 70 12.04 -3.13 9.39
CA TRP A 70 12.34 -1.72 9.73
C TRP A 70 13.05 -1.55 11.08
N LEU A 71 12.73 -2.39 12.07
CA LEU A 71 13.26 -2.27 13.42
C LEU A 71 14.64 -2.93 13.60
N ASP A 72 15.01 -3.83 12.68
CA ASP A 72 16.32 -4.50 12.62
C ASP A 72 17.44 -3.61 12.03
#